data_AF-A0A834BX55-F1
#
_entry.id   AF-A0A834BX55-F1
#
_cell.length_a   1.000
_cell.length_b   1.000
_cell.length_c   1.000
_cell.angle_alpha   90.00
_cell.angle_beta   90.00
_cell.angle_gamma   90.00
#
_symmetry.space_group_name_H-M   'P 1'
#
loop_
_entity.id
_entity.type
_entity.pdbx_description
1 polymer ?
#
loop_
_entity_poly.entity_id
_entity_poly.type
_entity_poly.pdbx_seq_one_letter_code
_entity_poly.pdbx_strand_id
1 'polypeptide(L)'
;MLGFSRNVGFSGAIFCYITWTFCTADVTFISQPAGSTVILNCNTSISDLTQLTWELNGEQLFAFSTLDNGTLHENPAASRLNVRLNLNQSTIQRYALIIERTNKSHSGNYTCETATGKGLINQKWELLITEEPENFQIYIIVAAVAVPVCVLLLMVCVVTLRRSSKQKPKKIIRSLRPKKQTEAVYENHLEIERYHERFNVCQS
;
A
#
# COMPACT_ATOMS: atom_id res chain seq x y z
N MET A 1 25.34 66.66 -7.87
CA MET A 1 24.24 67.08 -6.97
C MET A 1 23.01 67.26 -7.83
N LEU A 2 21.86 66.58 -7.73
CA LEU A 2 21.25 65.56 -6.86
C LEU A 2 20.59 64.55 -7.84
N GLY A 3 20.60 63.23 -7.70
CA GLY A 3 20.35 62.44 -6.50
C GLY A 3 18.85 62.38 -6.21
N PHE A 4 18.09 61.48 -6.85
CA PHE A 4 17.36 60.39 -6.19
C PHE A 4 16.50 59.59 -7.17
N SER A 5 16.80 58.30 -7.22
CA SER A 5 15.93 57.21 -7.66
C SER A 5 14.54 57.33 -7.01
N ARG A 6 13.47 57.12 -7.78
CA ARG A 6 12.17 56.79 -7.23
C ARG A 6 11.73 55.43 -7.76
N ASN A 7 12.35 54.40 -7.19
CA ASN A 7 11.77 53.06 -7.14
C ASN A 7 10.31 53.20 -6.68
N VAL A 8 9.37 52.94 -7.59
CA VAL A 8 7.97 52.73 -7.23
C VAL A 8 7.92 51.38 -6.53
N GLY A 9 8.17 51.41 -5.22
CA GLY A 9 7.96 50.26 -4.35
C GLY A 9 6.46 49.96 -4.32
N PHE A 10 6.01 49.11 -5.25
CA PHE A 10 4.74 48.42 -5.09
C PHE A 10 4.86 47.59 -3.82
N SER A 11 4.28 48.11 -2.74
CA SER A 11 4.22 47.45 -1.46
C SER A 11 3.66 46.04 -1.65
N GLY A 12 4.40 45.01 -1.23
CA GLY A 12 3.93 43.62 -1.27
C GLY A 12 2.57 43.42 -0.57
N ALA A 13 2.18 44.37 0.28
CA ALA A 13 0.85 44.42 0.88
C ALA A 13 -0.29 44.62 -0.14
N ILE A 14 -0.06 45.35 -1.24
CA ILE A 14 -1.07 45.63 -2.27
C ILE A 14 -1.34 44.36 -3.11
N PHE A 15 -0.30 43.59 -3.44
CA PHE A 15 -0.46 42.29 -4.10
C PHE A 15 -1.19 41.28 -3.21
N CYS A 16 -0.91 41.28 -1.90
CA CYS A 16 -1.59 40.43 -0.93
C CYS A 16 -3.10 40.76 -0.79
N TYR A 17 -3.46 42.05 -0.90
CA TYR A 17 -4.85 42.51 -0.84
C TYR A 17 -5.65 42.16 -2.10
N ILE A 18 -5.03 42.20 -3.28
CA ILE A 18 -5.67 41.88 -4.56
C ILE A 18 -5.84 40.35 -4.72
N THR A 19 -5.00 39.53 -4.10
CA THR A 19 -5.20 38.07 -4.06
C THR A 19 -6.25 37.60 -3.07
N TRP A 20 -6.64 38.45 -2.10
CA TRP A 20 -7.67 38.11 -1.11
C TRP A 20 -9.10 38.39 -1.60
N THR A 21 -9.25 39.23 -2.63
CA THR A 21 -10.57 39.59 -3.20
C THR A 21 -11.09 38.60 -4.24
N PHE A 22 -10.32 37.57 -4.59
CA PHE A 22 -10.90 36.42 -5.26
C PHE A 22 -11.70 35.63 -4.24
N CYS A 23 -13.03 35.85 -4.26
CA CYS A 23 -14.01 34.98 -3.62
C CYS A 23 -13.67 33.52 -3.91
N THR A 24 -13.02 32.84 -2.98
CA THR A 24 -13.18 31.41 -2.86
C THR A 24 -14.64 31.20 -2.51
N ALA A 25 -15.43 30.73 -3.47
CA ALA A 25 -16.62 29.97 -3.10
C ALA A 25 -16.14 28.87 -2.15
N ASP A 26 -16.77 28.74 -0.98
CA ASP A 26 -16.37 27.74 0.02
C ASP A 26 -16.65 26.33 -0.52
N VAL A 27 -15.68 25.78 -1.26
CA VAL A 27 -15.70 24.39 -1.73
C VAL A 27 -15.14 23.51 -0.62
N THR A 28 -15.92 22.53 -0.18
CA THR A 28 -15.49 21.59 0.86
C THR A 28 -14.86 20.35 0.23
N PHE A 29 -13.59 20.09 0.51
CA PHE A 29 -12.90 18.88 0.03
C PHE A 29 -13.15 17.68 0.96
N ILE A 30 -13.52 16.53 0.39
CA ILE A 30 -13.75 15.27 1.11
C ILE A 30 -13.00 14.14 0.40
N SER A 31 -12.18 13.40 1.13
CA SER A 31 -11.51 12.19 0.63
C SER A 31 -11.96 10.98 1.44
N GLN A 32 -12.41 9.92 0.78
CA GLN A 32 -12.93 8.71 1.42
C GLN A 32 -12.50 7.45 0.67
N PRO A 33 -12.26 6.32 1.36
CA PRO A 33 -11.95 5.07 0.71
C PRO A 33 -13.17 4.50 -0.03
N ALA A 34 -12.94 3.74 -1.10
CA ALA A 34 -13.98 2.97 -1.77
C ALA A 34 -14.70 2.02 -0.80
N GLY A 35 -16.00 1.82 -1.00
CA GLY A 35 -16.86 1.01 -0.14
C GLY A 35 -17.46 1.76 1.06
N SER A 36 -17.00 2.98 1.34
CA SER A 36 -17.54 3.84 2.41
C SER A 36 -18.95 4.35 2.12
N THR A 37 -19.60 4.93 3.13
CA THR A 37 -20.84 5.70 2.97
C THR A 37 -20.54 7.17 3.16
N VAL A 38 -20.91 7.99 2.18
CA VAL A 38 -20.72 9.45 2.20
C VAL A 38 -22.07 10.14 2.31
N ILE A 39 -22.14 11.15 3.16
CA ILE A 39 -23.35 11.95 3.39
C ILE A 39 -22.97 13.42 3.22
N LEU A 40 -23.49 14.05 2.17
CA LEU A 40 -23.30 15.47 1.89
C LEU A 40 -24.52 16.24 2.38
N ASN A 41 -24.35 16.99 3.47
CA ASN A 41 -25.45 17.74 4.09
C ASN A 41 -25.62 19.11 3.44
N CYS A 42 -26.84 19.41 2.99
CA CYS A 42 -27.18 20.75 2.53
C CYS A 42 -27.71 21.61 3.69
N ASN A 43 -27.00 22.69 4.02
CA ASN A 43 -27.30 23.59 5.12
C ASN A 43 -28.31 24.65 4.68
N THR A 44 -29.59 24.31 4.73
CA THR A 44 -30.70 25.26 4.48
C THR A 44 -31.77 25.18 5.55
N SER A 45 -32.37 26.32 5.89
CA SER A 45 -33.55 26.36 6.76
C SER A 45 -34.78 25.82 6.01
N ILE A 46 -35.66 25.10 6.72
CA ILE A 46 -36.85 24.46 6.15
C ILE A 46 -37.89 25.49 5.71
N SER A 47 -38.07 26.56 6.51
CA SER A 47 -39.15 27.52 6.33
C SER A 47 -39.03 28.34 5.06
N ASP A 48 -37.81 28.46 4.54
CA ASP A 48 -37.53 29.41 3.47
C ASP A 48 -37.28 28.69 2.13
N LEU A 49 -37.19 27.35 2.11
CA LEU A 49 -36.86 26.55 0.92
C LEU A 49 -38.02 26.47 -0.06
N THR A 50 -37.81 26.93 -1.29
CA THR A 50 -38.75 26.80 -2.42
C THR A 50 -38.32 25.70 -3.40
N GLN A 51 -37.00 25.57 -3.64
CA GLN A 51 -36.43 24.58 -4.54
C GLN A 51 -35.08 24.09 -4.02
N LEU A 52 -34.81 22.80 -4.20
CA LEU A 52 -33.54 22.14 -3.92
C LEU A 52 -33.08 21.40 -5.18
N THR A 53 -31.83 21.64 -5.58
CA THR A 53 -31.21 20.97 -6.72
C THR A 53 -29.87 20.38 -6.28
N TRP A 54 -29.66 19.10 -6.58
CA TRP A 54 -28.37 18.43 -6.41
C TRP A 54 -27.77 18.13 -7.77
N GLU A 55 -26.49 18.46 -7.94
CA GLU A 55 -25.74 18.25 -9.17
C GLU A 55 -24.42 17.54 -8.89
N LEU A 56 -23.96 16.75 -9.86
CA LEU A 56 -22.61 16.21 -9.92
C LEU A 56 -21.97 16.65 -11.23
N ASN A 57 -20.86 17.36 -11.16
CA ASN A 57 -20.13 17.87 -12.33
C ASN A 57 -21.03 18.70 -13.29
N GLY A 58 -22.07 19.36 -12.74
CA GLY A 58 -23.07 20.12 -13.50
C GLY A 58 -24.20 19.28 -14.11
N GLU A 59 -24.22 17.95 -13.94
CA GLU A 59 -25.36 17.11 -14.28
C GLU A 59 -26.33 17.02 -13.08
N GLN A 60 -27.58 17.45 -13.27
CA GLN A 60 -28.59 17.39 -12.22
C GLN A 60 -28.91 15.94 -11.85
N LEU A 61 -28.77 15.60 -10.59
CA LEU A 61 -29.14 14.32 -10.00
C LEU A 61 -30.60 14.36 -9.50
N PHE A 62 -30.93 15.37 -8.70
CA PHE A 62 -32.25 15.53 -8.11
C PHE A 62 -32.71 16.99 -8.19
N ALA A 63 -34.00 17.20 -8.39
CA ALA A 63 -34.66 18.49 -8.16
C ALA A 63 -35.92 18.28 -7.33
N PHE A 64 -36.08 19.07 -6.28
CA PHE A 64 -37.23 19.01 -5.38
C PHE A 64 -37.83 20.42 -5.24
N SER A 65 -39.14 20.53 -5.51
CA SER A 65 -39.90 21.78 -5.38
C SER A 65 -40.92 21.65 -4.24
N THR A 66 -40.89 22.59 -3.30
CA THR A 66 -41.88 22.65 -2.20
C THR A 66 -43.16 23.38 -2.61
N LEU A 67 -43.14 24.12 -3.74
CA LEU A 67 -44.26 24.91 -4.24
C LEU A 67 -45.43 24.04 -4.73
N ASP A 68 -45.15 22.84 -5.23
CA ASP A 68 -46.12 21.93 -5.83
C ASP A 68 -46.38 20.70 -4.94
N ASN A 69 -46.80 20.90 -3.69
CA ASN A 69 -47.05 19.85 -2.69
C ASN A 69 -45.85 18.90 -2.43
N GLY A 70 -44.62 19.35 -2.74
CA GLY A 70 -43.41 18.52 -2.60
C GLY A 70 -43.23 17.55 -3.78
N THR A 71 -42.89 18.09 -4.95
CA THR A 71 -42.59 17.26 -6.14
C THR A 71 -41.09 16.97 -6.20
N LEU A 72 -40.72 15.69 -6.20
CA LEU A 72 -39.34 15.22 -6.40
C LEU A 72 -39.18 14.68 -7.81
N HIS A 73 -38.18 15.21 -8.52
CA HIS A 73 -37.72 14.72 -9.81
C HIS A 73 -36.32 14.08 -9.65
N GLU A 74 -36.23 12.79 -9.91
CA GLU A 74 -34.97 12.04 -9.97
C GLU A 74 -34.53 11.90 -11.43
N ASN A 75 -33.31 12.34 -11.73
CA ASN A 75 -32.71 12.16 -13.05
C ASN A 75 -32.14 10.73 -13.18
N PRO A 76 -32.23 10.06 -14.35
CA PRO A 76 -31.55 8.80 -14.61
C PRO A 76 -30.07 8.76 -14.19
N ALA A 77 -29.37 9.89 -14.19
CA ALA A 77 -28.01 10.01 -13.67
C ALA A 77 -27.88 9.55 -12.21
N ALA A 78 -28.84 9.90 -11.35
CA ALA A 78 -28.86 9.51 -9.95
C ALA A 78 -29.01 8.00 -9.78
N SER A 79 -29.92 7.38 -10.53
CA SER A 79 -30.13 5.93 -10.46
C SER A 79 -28.92 5.15 -11.00
N ARG A 80 -28.26 5.63 -12.07
CA ARG A 80 -27.01 5.03 -12.59
C ARG A 80 -25.88 5.05 -11.56
N LEU A 81 -25.80 6.11 -10.75
CA LEU A 81 -24.82 6.27 -9.68
C LEU A 81 -25.27 5.67 -8.34
N ASN A 82 -26.48 5.13 -8.26
CA ASN A 82 -27.06 4.57 -7.03
C ASN A 82 -26.94 5.52 -5.81
N VAL A 83 -27.27 6.80 -6.03
CA VAL A 83 -27.30 7.82 -4.97
C VAL A 83 -28.74 8.06 -4.50
N ARG A 84 -28.91 8.50 -3.25
CA ARG A 84 -30.23 8.72 -2.65
C ARG A 84 -30.32 10.12 -2.05
N LEU A 85 -31.49 10.73 -2.17
CA LEU A 85 -31.79 12.01 -1.52
C LEU A 85 -32.64 11.78 -0.26
N ASN A 86 -32.18 12.30 0.88
CA ASN A 86 -32.97 12.28 2.11
C ASN A 86 -33.84 13.54 2.22
N LEU A 87 -35.15 13.42 2.04
CA LEU A 87 -36.11 14.52 2.21
C LEU A 87 -36.70 14.60 3.63
N ASN A 88 -36.27 13.75 4.57
CA ASN A 88 -36.90 13.67 5.88
C ASN A 88 -36.72 14.96 6.69
N GLN A 89 -37.84 15.63 6.95
CA GLN A 89 -37.90 16.91 7.63
C GLN A 89 -37.53 16.86 9.12
N SER A 90 -37.31 15.70 9.75
CA SER A 90 -37.04 15.62 11.20
C SER A 90 -35.61 15.20 11.56
N THR A 91 -34.75 14.98 10.56
CA THR A 91 -33.38 14.47 10.78
C THR A 91 -32.30 15.54 10.61
N ILE A 92 -31.17 15.37 11.29
CA ILE A 92 -29.96 16.22 11.14
C ILE A 92 -29.42 16.18 9.69
N GLN A 93 -29.70 15.11 8.95
CA GLN A 93 -29.28 14.89 7.56
C GLN A 93 -30.38 15.24 6.55
N ARG A 94 -31.18 16.27 6.85
CA ARG A 94 -32.24 16.73 5.95
C ARG A 94 -31.64 17.26 4.65
N TYR A 95 -32.29 16.94 3.53
CA TYR A 95 -31.87 17.30 2.18
C TYR A 95 -30.47 16.79 1.80
N ALA A 96 -29.96 15.82 2.56
CA ALA A 96 -28.63 15.28 2.35
C ALA A 96 -28.61 14.32 1.16
N LEU A 97 -27.54 14.39 0.38
CA LEU A 97 -27.22 13.40 -0.63
C LEU A 97 -26.45 12.26 0.04
N ILE A 98 -26.97 11.04 -0.08
CA ILE A 98 -26.41 9.82 0.52
C ILE A 98 -25.86 8.94 -0.60
N ILE A 99 -24.59 8.59 -0.48
CA ILE A 99 -23.87 7.71 -1.40
C ILE A 99 -23.40 6.50 -0.61
N GLU A 100 -24.05 5.37 -0.80
CA GLU A 100 -23.68 4.11 -0.14
C GLU A 100 -22.67 3.34 -1.00
N ARG A 101 -21.75 2.61 -0.37
CA ARG A 101 -20.76 1.74 -1.03
C ARG A 101 -20.01 2.47 -2.15
N THR A 102 -19.28 3.52 -1.77
CA THR A 102 -18.67 4.43 -2.73
C THR A 102 -17.69 3.76 -3.68
N ASN A 103 -17.58 4.25 -4.91
CA ASN A 103 -16.63 3.80 -5.90
C ASN A 103 -16.08 5.01 -6.68
N LYS A 104 -15.13 4.78 -7.58
CA LYS A 104 -14.47 5.84 -8.35
C LYS A 104 -15.43 6.74 -9.13
N SER A 105 -16.54 6.20 -9.64
CA SER A 105 -17.54 6.97 -10.41
C SER A 105 -18.31 7.99 -9.57
N HIS A 106 -18.27 7.87 -8.23
CA HIS A 106 -18.83 8.87 -7.33
C HIS A 106 -17.86 10.03 -7.04
N SER A 107 -16.65 10.04 -7.62
CA SER A 107 -15.74 11.18 -7.45
C SER A 107 -16.17 12.35 -8.34
N GLY A 108 -16.08 13.56 -7.83
CA GLY A 108 -16.36 14.77 -8.59
C GLY A 108 -16.85 15.94 -7.75
N ASN A 109 -17.33 16.95 -8.46
CA ASN A 109 -17.79 18.20 -7.86
C ASN A 109 -19.30 18.14 -7.64
N TYR A 110 -19.69 18.01 -6.39
CA TYR A 110 -21.09 18.04 -5.99
C TYR A 110 -21.52 19.47 -5.68
N THR A 111 -22.72 19.84 -6.11
CA THR A 111 -23.33 21.12 -5.76
C THR A 111 -24.72 20.88 -5.20
N CYS A 112 -25.02 21.50 -4.05
CA CYS A 112 -26.38 21.70 -3.57
C CYS A 112 -26.74 23.17 -3.83
N GLU A 113 -27.75 23.40 -4.65
CA GLU A 113 -28.35 24.71 -4.86
C GLU A 113 -29.72 24.74 -4.22
N THR A 114 -29.94 25.72 -3.35
CA THR A 114 -31.24 25.95 -2.71
C THR A 114 -31.76 27.32 -3.09
N ALA A 115 -32.95 27.35 -3.67
CA ALA A 115 -33.72 28.57 -3.79
C ALA A 115 -34.51 28.78 -2.51
N THR A 116 -34.38 29.97 -1.94
CA THR A 116 -35.14 30.39 -0.79
C THR A 116 -35.87 31.70 -1.08
N GLY A 117 -36.85 32.05 -0.24
CA GLY A 117 -37.51 33.37 -0.31
C GLY A 117 -36.53 34.57 -0.19
N LYS A 118 -35.29 34.33 0.27
CA LYS A 118 -34.24 35.36 0.43
C LYS A 118 -33.22 35.37 -0.71
N GLY A 119 -33.26 34.39 -1.61
CA GLY A 119 -32.31 34.23 -2.72
C GLY A 119 -31.80 32.80 -2.87
N LEU A 120 -30.79 32.64 -3.73
CA LEU A 120 -30.14 31.36 -4.04
C LEU A 120 -28.91 31.15 -3.14
N ILE A 121 -28.77 29.94 -2.61
CA ILE A 121 -27.63 29.53 -1.79
C ILE A 121 -27.00 28.29 -2.42
N ASN A 122 -25.71 28.37 -2.72
CA ASN A 122 -24.98 27.28 -3.38
C ASN A 122 -23.87 26.78 -2.47
N GLN A 123 -23.87 25.48 -2.21
CA GLN A 123 -22.85 24.78 -1.46
C GLN A 123 -22.17 23.76 -2.34
N LYS A 124 -20.83 23.68 -2.26
CA LYS A 124 -20.03 22.86 -3.16
C LYS A 124 -19.13 21.93 -2.39
N TRP A 125 -18.98 20.70 -2.90
CA TRP A 125 -18.05 19.71 -2.40
C TRP A 125 -17.20 19.16 -3.54
N GLU A 126 -15.93 18.90 -3.25
CA GLU A 126 -15.07 18.08 -4.09
C GLU A 126 -14.89 16.74 -3.40
N LEU A 127 -15.50 15.69 -3.95
CA LEU A 127 -15.43 14.33 -3.40
C LEU A 127 -14.40 13.51 -4.19
N LEU A 128 -13.40 13.00 -3.48
CA LEU A 128 -12.40 12.09 -4.01
C LEU A 128 -12.56 10.72 -3.36
N ILE A 129 -12.82 9.69 -4.17
CA ILE A 129 -12.82 8.30 -3.70
C ILE A 129 -11.45 7.69 -3.95
N THR A 130 -10.74 7.36 -2.87
CA THR A 130 -9.45 6.68 -2.92
C THR A 130 -9.67 5.17 -2.94
N GLU A 131 -9.03 4.48 -3.88
CA GLU A 131 -8.97 3.03 -3.81
C GLU A 131 -8.01 2.67 -2.67
N GLU A 132 -8.52 2.07 -1.58
CA GLU A 132 -7.63 1.38 -0.65
C GLU A 132 -7.05 0.19 -1.39
N PRO A 133 -5.72 0.08 -1.50
CA PRO A 133 -5.16 -1.09 -2.10
C PRO A 133 -5.27 -2.21 -1.06
N GLU A 134 -6.29 -3.07 -1.23
CA GLU A 134 -6.64 -4.21 -0.35
C GLU A 134 -5.43 -5.12 -0.02
N ASN A 135 -4.31 -4.97 -0.75
CA ASN A 135 -3.13 -5.81 -0.67
C ASN A 135 -1.88 -5.19 -0.01
N PHE A 136 -1.85 -3.90 0.39
CA PHE A 136 -0.63 -3.34 1.00
C PHE A 136 -0.36 -3.92 2.39
N GLN A 137 -1.41 -4.21 3.16
CA GLN A 137 -1.29 -4.87 4.47
C GLN A 137 -0.63 -6.25 4.32
N ILE A 138 -1.08 -7.05 3.35
CA ILE A 138 -0.50 -8.37 3.04
C ILE A 138 0.95 -8.21 2.56
N TYR A 139 1.23 -7.25 1.68
CA TYR A 139 2.57 -7.02 1.15
C TYR A 139 3.56 -6.58 2.26
N ILE A 140 3.12 -5.73 3.19
CA ILE A 140 3.92 -5.30 4.35
C ILE A 140 4.18 -6.47 5.29
N ILE A 141 3.18 -7.31 5.58
CA ILE A 141 3.35 -8.51 6.43
C ILE A 141 4.30 -9.52 5.78
N VAL A 142 4.13 -9.79 4.48
CA VAL A 142 5.01 -10.70 3.73
C VAL A 142 6.43 -10.15 3.67
N ALA A 143 6.62 -8.85 3.41
CA ALA A 143 7.94 -8.23 3.40
C ALA A 143 8.61 -8.26 4.79
N ALA A 144 7.87 -7.99 5.86
CA ALA A 144 8.39 -7.97 7.23
C ALA A 144 8.81 -9.35 7.74
N VAL A 145 8.22 -10.44 7.22
CA VAL A 145 8.53 -11.81 7.67
C VAL A 145 9.47 -12.53 6.70
N ALA A 146 9.20 -12.47 5.39
CA ALA A 146 9.98 -13.22 4.41
C ALA A 146 11.40 -12.65 4.24
N VAL A 147 11.56 -11.32 4.24
CA VAL A 147 12.88 -10.70 4.01
C VAL A 147 13.85 -11.02 5.15
N PRO A 148 13.50 -10.88 6.45
CA PRO A 148 14.42 -11.24 7.52
C PRO A 148 14.77 -12.73 7.54
N VAL A 149 13.81 -13.62 7.27
CA VAL A 149 14.05 -15.07 7.21
C VAL A 149 15.03 -15.40 6.08
N CYS A 150 14.86 -14.82 4.89
CA CYS A 150 15.80 -15.00 3.78
C CYS A 150 17.20 -14.47 4.12
N VAL A 151 17.29 -13.31 4.77
CA VAL A 151 18.59 -12.74 5.20
C VAL A 151 19.27 -13.64 6.23
N LEU A 152 18.53 -14.19 7.20
CA LEU A 152 19.07 -15.12 8.19
C LEU A 152 19.60 -16.40 7.54
N LEU A 153 18.89 -16.97 6.57
CA LEU A 153 19.34 -18.15 5.83
C LEU A 153 20.64 -17.87 5.06
N LEU A 154 20.73 -16.73 4.36
CA LEU A 154 21.95 -16.33 3.66
C LEU A 154 23.13 -16.15 4.63
N MET A 155 22.89 -15.53 5.79
CA MET A 155 23.92 -15.36 6.83
C MET A 155 24.42 -16.71 7.36
N VAL A 156 23.51 -17.66 7.62
CA VAL A 156 23.88 -19.02 8.03
C VAL A 156 24.69 -19.71 6.94
N CYS A 157 24.27 -19.65 5.68
CA CYS A 157 25.02 -20.21 4.54
C CYS A 157 26.43 -19.62 4.41
N VAL A 158 26.57 -18.30 4.56
CA VAL A 158 27.89 -17.64 4.50
C VAL A 158 28.77 -18.07 5.67
N VAL A 159 28.22 -18.20 6.88
CA VAL A 159 28.96 -18.66 8.06
C VAL A 159 29.41 -20.11 7.91
N THR A 160 28.55 -21.01 7.42
CA THR A 160 28.90 -22.43 7.22
C THR A 160 29.95 -22.60 6.13
N LEU A 161 29.84 -21.86 5.01
CA LEU A 161 30.84 -21.85 3.94
C LEU A 161 32.18 -21.26 4.39
N ARG A 162 32.17 -20.20 5.20
CA ARG A 162 33.41 -19.66 5.79
C ARG A 162 34.04 -20.62 6.79
N ARG A 163 33.24 -21.35 7.57
CA ARG A 163 33.74 -22.38 8.50
C ARG A 163 34.33 -23.57 7.77
N SER A 164 33.70 -24.04 6.68
CA SER A 164 34.23 -25.14 5.87
C SER A 164 35.46 -24.73 5.06
N SER A 165 35.54 -23.48 4.59
CA SER A 165 36.74 -22.94 3.94
C SER A 165 37.90 -22.74 4.93
N LYS A 166 37.61 -22.37 6.19
CA LYS A 166 38.61 -22.31 7.27
C LYS A 166 39.02 -23.68 7.80
N GLN A 167 38.15 -24.69 7.71
CA GLN A 167 38.57 -26.08 7.83
C GLN A 167 39.35 -26.43 6.56
N LYS A 168 40.67 -26.16 6.58
CA LYS A 168 41.59 -26.73 5.58
C LYS A 168 41.19 -28.18 5.34
N PRO A 169 41.12 -28.66 4.08
CA PRO A 169 40.91 -30.07 3.85
C PRO A 169 41.97 -30.82 4.65
N LYS A 170 41.53 -31.69 5.58
CA LYS A 170 42.41 -32.76 6.05
C LYS A 170 42.78 -33.51 4.78
N LYS A 171 43.96 -33.22 4.24
CA LYS A 171 44.59 -34.05 3.23
C LYS A 171 44.64 -35.45 3.85
N ILE A 172 43.68 -36.30 3.51
CA ILE A 172 43.89 -37.73 3.55
C ILE A 172 44.92 -37.98 2.45
N ILE A 173 46.19 -37.70 2.74
CA ILE A 173 47.28 -38.40 2.09
C ILE A 173 47.09 -39.81 2.60
N ARG A 174 46.35 -40.62 1.84
CA ARG A 174 46.58 -42.06 1.81
C ARG A 174 48.07 -42.17 1.52
N SER A 175 48.83 -42.34 2.58
CA SER A 175 50.16 -42.90 2.56
C SER A 175 50.07 -44.14 1.69
N LEU A 176 50.48 -44.03 0.42
CA LEU A 176 51.07 -45.14 -0.29
C LEU A 176 52.36 -45.44 0.47
N ARG A 177 52.21 -46.14 1.60
CA ARG A 177 53.33 -46.80 2.24
C ARG A 177 53.68 -47.92 1.25
N PRO A 178 54.91 -48.00 0.74
CA PRO A 178 55.35 -49.26 0.17
C PRO A 178 55.12 -50.30 1.25
N LYS A 179 54.39 -51.36 0.92
CA LYS A 179 54.27 -52.54 1.77
C LYS A 179 55.71 -52.96 2.04
N LYS A 180 56.21 -52.70 3.25
CA LYS A 180 57.47 -53.23 3.72
C LYS A 180 57.35 -54.72 3.49
N GLN A 181 58.18 -55.22 2.59
CA GLN A 181 58.39 -56.64 2.37
C GLN A 181 58.74 -57.21 3.74
N THR A 182 57.74 -57.82 4.38
CA THR A 182 58.01 -58.89 5.32
C THR A 182 58.59 -59.97 4.42
N GLU A 183 59.92 -59.94 4.27
CA GLU A 183 60.67 -61.13 3.93
C GLU A 183 60.21 -62.16 4.96
N ALA A 184 59.28 -63.02 4.52
CA ALA A 184 59.12 -64.29 5.15
C ALA A 184 60.50 -64.93 5.02
N VAL A 185 61.21 -64.99 6.14
CA VAL A 185 62.29 -65.95 6.32
C VAL A 185 61.65 -67.30 5.98
N TYR A 186 61.86 -67.73 4.74
CA TYR A 186 61.46 -69.03 4.28
C TYR A 186 62.40 -70.00 4.96
N GLU A 187 61.99 -70.54 6.10
CA GLU A 187 62.61 -71.74 6.63
C GLU A 187 62.27 -72.87 5.65
N ASN A 188 63.27 -73.22 4.85
CA ASN A 188 63.25 -74.39 4.01
C ASN A 188 63.22 -75.63 4.92
N HIS A 189 62.02 -76.16 5.20
CA HIS A 189 61.85 -77.38 6.01
C HIS A 189 62.61 -78.59 5.45
N LEU A 190 62.94 -78.61 4.15
CA LEU A 190 63.75 -79.66 3.52
C LEU A 190 65.25 -79.59 3.86
N GLU A 191 65.74 -78.49 4.42
CA GLU A 191 67.16 -78.31 4.78
C GLU A 191 67.44 -78.75 6.23
N ILE A 192 66.44 -78.67 7.11
CA ILE A 192 66.51 -79.14 8.50
C ILE A 192 66.52 -80.68 8.56
N GLU A 193 65.70 -81.35 7.74
CA GLU A 193 65.70 -82.82 7.66
C GLU A 193 67.03 -83.36 7.11
N ARG A 194 67.65 -82.67 6.15
CA ARG A 194 68.94 -83.06 5.57
C ARG A 194 70.13 -82.92 6.53
N TYR A 195 70.01 -82.11 7.58
CA TYR A 195 70.98 -82.04 8.68
C TYR A 195 70.75 -83.12 9.75
N HIS A 196 69.49 -83.50 10.02
CA HIS A 196 69.18 -84.61 10.92
C HIS A 196 69.50 -85.99 10.32
N GLU A 197 69.34 -86.19 9.00
CA GLU A 197 69.80 -87.42 8.35
C GLU A 197 71.33 -87.52 8.28
N ARG A 198 72.07 -86.39 8.19
CA ARG A 198 73.54 -86.41 8.17
C ARG A 198 74.20 -86.63 9.52
N PHE A 199 73.49 -86.38 10.63
CA PHE A 199 74.00 -86.63 11.99
C PHE A 199 73.60 -88.00 12.56
N ASN A 200 72.63 -88.69 11.96
CA ASN A 200 72.18 -90.02 12.40
C ASN A 200 72.75 -91.20 11.57
N VAL A 201 73.72 -90.96 10.68
CA VAL A 201 74.34 -91.99 9.82
C VAL A 201 75.81 -92.29 10.17
N CYS A 202 76.37 -91.67 11.23
CA CYS A 202 77.67 -92.06 11.79
C CYS A 202 77.58 -92.33 13.30
N GLN A 203 76.64 -93.18 13.69
CA GLN A 203 76.70 -93.91 14.96
C GLN A 203 76.34 -95.38 14.68
N SER A 204 77.26 -96.05 13.99
CA SER A 204 77.45 -97.51 13.96
C SER A 204 78.92 -97.81 13.76
#